data_AF-A0A1M6LWG2-F1
#
_entry.id   AF-A0A1M6LWG2-F1
#
_cell.length_a   1.000
_cell.length_b   1.000
_cell.length_c   1.000
_cell.angle_alpha   90.00
_cell.angle_beta   90.00
_cell.angle_gamma   90.00
#
_symmetry.space_group_name_H-M   'P 1'
#
loop_
_entity.id
_entity.type
_entity.pdbx_description
1 polymer ?
#
loop_
_entity_poly.entity_id
_entity_poly.type
_entity_poly.pdbx_seq_one_letter_code
_entity_poly.pdbx_strand_id
1 'polypeptide(L)' 'MLYFVKDNKLHRYPTPKRCSVKRENEKLRDTIPRGVEQCIYCMNYWPGDKD' A
#
# COMPACT_ATOMS: atom_id res chain seq x y z
N MET A 1 -6.67 -3.39 8.13
CA MET A 1 -6.12 -2.92 6.84
C MET A 1 -5.45 -4.09 6.17
N LEU A 2 -5.64 -4.26 4.86
CA LEU A 2 -4.91 -5.26 4.09
C LEU A 2 -3.81 -4.57 3.30
N TYR A 3 -2.77 -5.33 2.99
CA TYR A 3 -1.62 -4.90 2.22
C TYR A 3 -1.39 -5.86 1.05
N PHE A 4 -0.70 -5.37 0.03
CA PHE A 4 -0.19 -6.20 -1.04
C PHE A 4 1.19 -5.69 -1.44
N VAL A 5 2.00 -6.57 -2.00
CA VAL A 5 3.33 -6.22 -2.51
C VAL A 5 3.27 -6.19 -4.02
N LYS A 6 3.68 -5.07 -4.61
CA LYS A 6 3.85 -4.89 -6.06
C LYS A 6 5.15 -4.14 -6.29
N ASP A 7 5.94 -4.52 -7.29
CA ASP A 7 7.23 -3.87 -7.60
C ASP A 7 8.17 -3.75 -6.38
N ASN A 8 8.21 -4.80 -5.55
CA ASN A 8 8.96 -4.85 -4.27
C ASN A 8 8.55 -3.77 -3.24
N LYS A 9 7.40 -3.12 -3.42
CA LYS A 9 6.84 -2.11 -2.53
C LYS A 9 5.55 -2.59 -1.88
N LEU A 10 5.40 -2.28 -0.60
CA LEU A 10 4.21 -2.54 0.18
C LEU A 10 3.17 -1.44 -0.04
N HIS A 11 2.00 -1.83 -0.47
CA HIS A 11 0.85 -0.97 -0.70
C HIS A 11 -0.32 -1.36 0.20
N ARG A 12 -1.16 -0.39 0.54
CA ARG A 12 -2.37 -0.58 1.35
C ARG A 12 -3.56 -0.84 0.44
N TYR A 13 -4.49 -1.66 0.90
CA TYR A 13 -5.78 -1.89 0.28
C TYR A 13 -6.93 -1.39 1.19
N PRO A 14 -7.89 -0.60 0.67
CA PRO A 14 -7.90 -0.02 -0.68
C PRO A 14 -6.75 0.98 -0.89
N THR A 15 -6.29 1.10 -2.13
CA THR A 15 -5.22 2.02 -2.49
C THR A 15 -5.70 3.47 -2.28
N PRO A 16 -4.96 4.32 -1.54
CA PRO A 16 -5.31 5.72 -1.41
C PRO A 16 -5.23 6.43 -2.77
N LYS A 17 -6.09 7.42 -3.03
CA LYS A 17 -6.20 8.13 -4.33
C LYS A 17 -4.86 8.64 -4.89
N ARG A 18 -3.94 9.03 -4.00
CA ARG A 18 -2.60 9.52 -4.36
C ARG A 18 -1.63 8.44 -4.83
N CYS A 19 -1.88 7.17 -4.50
CA CYS A 19 -1.07 6.07 -4.97
C CYS A 19 -1.68 5.55 -6.26
N SER A 20 -1.00 5.77 -7.38
CA SER A 20 -1.45 5.32 -8.71
C SER A 20 -1.36 3.80 -8.92
N VAL A 21 -0.97 3.05 -7.88
CA VAL A 21 -0.83 1.60 -7.98
C VAL A 21 -2.21 0.96 -8.18
N LYS A 22 -2.32 0.15 -9.22
CA LYS A 22 -3.49 -0.70 -9.45
C LYS A 22 -3.15 -2.10 -8.97
N ARG A 23 -3.98 -2.62 -8.05
CA ARG A 23 -3.96 -4.04 -7.71
C ARG A 23 -4.54 -4.79 -8.91
N GLU A 24 -3.82 -5.79 -9.38
CA GLU A 24 -4.25 -6.68 -10.45
C GLU A 24 -4.61 -8.03 -9.83
N ASN A 25 -3.59 -8.79 -9.42
CA ASN A 25 -3.76 -10.15 -8.86
C ASN A 25 -2.85 -10.41 -7.65
N GLU A 26 -2.31 -9.36 -7.03
CA GLU A 26 -1.43 -9.48 -5.89
C GLU A 26 -2.18 -10.02 -4.67
N LYS A 27 -1.53 -10.94 -3.94
CA LYS A 27 -2.09 -11.53 -2.73
C LYS A 27 -2.23 -10.46 -1.65
N LEU A 28 -3.46 -10.28 -1.17
CA LEU A 28 -3.73 -9.49 0.02
C LEU A 28 -3.21 -10.21 1.26
N ARG A 29 -2.59 -9.45 2.15
CA ARG A 29 -2.00 -9.88 3.40
C ARG A 29 -2.38 -8.91 4.49
N ASP A 30 -2.64 -9.42 5.67
CA ASP A 30 -2.86 -8.65 6.90
C ASP A 30 -1.54 -8.31 7.63
N THR A 31 -0.44 -8.93 7.21
CA THR A 31 0.90 -8.77 7.78
C THR A 31 1.82 -7.96 6.86
N ILE A 32 2.78 -7.25 7.47
CA ILE A 32 3.83 -6.50 6.77
C ILE A 32 5.02 -7.45 6.53
N PRO A 33 5.30 -7.86 5.28
CA PRO A 33 6.47 -8.68 4.99
C PRO A 33 7.76 -7.90 5.23
N ARG A 34 8.81 -8.61 5.68
CA ARG A 34 10.16 -8.06 5.82
C ARG A 34 10.87 -8.07 4.47
N GLY A 35 11.76 -7.09 4.23
CA GLY A 35 12.58 -7.02 3.01
C GLY A 35 11.91 -6.37 1.81
N VAL A 36 10.71 -5.80 1.97
CA VAL A 36 10.07 -4.98 0.94
C VAL A 36 10.14 -3.51 1.33
N GLU A 37 10.24 -2.64 0.32
CA GLU A 37 10.16 -1.20 0.54
C GLU A 37 8.72 -0.80 0.90
N GLN A 38 8.55 0.27 1.65
CA GLN A 38 7.21 0.79 1.97
C GLN A 38 6.83 1.88 0.98
N CYS A 39 5.64 1.80 0.39
CA CYS A 39 5.16 2.87 -0.47
C CYS A 39 4.88 4.12 0.39
N ILE A 40 5.62 5.21 0.14
CA ILE A 40 5.45 6.49 0.85
C ILE A 40 4.02 7.04 0.78
N TYR A 41 3.31 6.72 -0.31
CA TYR A 41 1.92 7.15 -0.49
C TYR A 41 0.93 6.23 0.22
N CYS A 42 1.25 4.96 0.47
CA CYS A 42 0.35 4.06 1.18
C CYS A 42 0.59 4.04 2.69
N MET A 43 1.84 4.18 3.11
CA MET A 43 2.29 3.89 4.48
C MET A 43 2.51 5.13 5.35
N ASN A 44 2.65 6.33 4.76
CA ASN A 44 2.75 7.56 5.53
C ASN A 44 1.37 8.20 5.77
N TYR A 45 1.25 8.92 6.89
CA TYR A 45 0.10 9.76 7.20
C TYR A 45 0.28 11.13 6.53
N TRP A 46 -0.74 11.60 5.80
CA TRP A 46 -0.70 12.91 5.15
C TRP A 46 -1.89 13.76 5.57
N PRO A 47 -1.73 15.09 5.68
CA PRO A 47 -2.76 15.98 6.20
C PRO A 47 -4.04 16.06 5.36
N GLY A 48 -4.06 15.49 4.14
CA GLY A 48 -5.25 15.41 3.27
C GLY A 48 -5.88 14.01 3.15
N ASP A 49 -5.49 13.04 3.99
CA ASP A 49 -6.11 11.69 4.04
C ASP A 49 -7.31 11.61 4.99
N LYS A 50 -7.62 12.71 5.71
CA LYS A 50 -8.85 12.86 6.48
C LYS A 50 -9.87 13.55 5.59
N ASP A 51 -10.60 12.77 4.81
CA ASP A 51 -11.88 13.19 4.21
C ASP A 51 -12.85 12.00 4.25
#